data_AF-A0AA42B1M9-F1
#
_entry.id   AF-A0AA42B1M9-F1
#
_cell.length_a   1.000
_cell.length_b   1.000
_cell.length_c   1.000
_cell.angle_alpha   90.00
_cell.angle_beta   90.00
_cell.angle_gamma   90.00
#
_symmetry.space_group_name_H-M   'P 1'
#
loop_
_entity.id
_entity.type
_entity.pdbx_description
1 polymer ?
#
loop_
_entity_poly.entity_id
_entity_poly.type
_entity_poly.pdbx_seq_one_letter_code
_entity_poly.pdbx_strand_id
1 'polypeptide(L)'
;MWPNNYGVWVDEFQSLGLEDCLDKTWPMTTIFLGDQRTKYLDRPYGRVNRKDLKTKLIQKSVLNGVKFFESKVWNIEHHEFESVVLCEDGVELKGSLVVDASGFRSPFVEFNEPKNPGYQIAHGILAEVEEHPFDLDKMVLMDWRDDHLGNGPVLRGNNNKLPTFLYAMPFDSNLIFLEETSLVSRPVLSYTEVKQRMVARLRHLGIKVKRVIEDEKCLIPMGGPLPTIPQSVLCHGATAGLVHPSTGYMVAQTLARSTLLADVIAECLGSTRMIRGSQMHQRVWNGLWPMDKRCSREYYRFGMETLLKLDLKGTRKFFHAFFDLDPYYWQGFLSSRLNIMELGMLSLSLFSHASNSTRIDIVTKCPLPWAKMVGKLVTGAV
;
A
#
# COMPACT_ATOMS: atom_id res chain seq x y z
N MET A 1 7.77 5.60 17.66
CA MET A 1 8.19 5.30 16.26
C MET A 1 6.98 4.83 15.46
N TRP A 2 6.96 4.90 14.12
CA TRP A 2 5.91 4.23 13.35
C TRP A 2 6.04 2.71 13.53
N PRO A 3 4.94 1.98 13.80
CA PRO A 3 5.03 0.59 14.26
C PRO A 3 5.47 -0.39 13.16
N ASN A 4 5.05 -0.17 11.92
CA ASN A 4 5.30 -1.11 10.81
C ASN A 4 6.59 -0.77 10.08
N ASN A 5 7.27 -1.77 9.54
CA ASN A 5 8.34 -1.59 8.57
C ASN A 5 7.79 -1.22 7.18
N TYR A 6 8.64 -0.56 6.39
CA TYR A 6 8.28 -0.15 5.04
C TYR A 6 9.37 -0.57 4.05
N GLY A 7 8.96 -1.25 2.99
CA GLY A 7 9.76 -1.47 1.80
C GLY A 7 9.31 -0.54 0.68
N VAL A 8 10.27 -0.09 -0.14
CA VAL A 8 10.04 0.85 -1.24
C VAL A 8 10.94 0.53 -2.42
N TRP A 9 10.50 0.89 -3.63
CA TRP A 9 11.38 0.86 -4.78
C TRP A 9 12.41 2.00 -4.68
N VAL A 10 13.68 1.69 -4.91
CA VAL A 10 14.77 2.67 -4.68
C VAL A 10 14.61 3.89 -5.60
N ASP A 11 14.18 3.69 -6.84
CA ASP A 11 13.96 4.77 -7.81
C ASP A 11 12.88 5.77 -7.35
N GLU A 12 11.85 5.30 -6.63
CA GLU A 12 10.81 6.18 -6.10
C GLU A 12 11.36 7.07 -4.99
N PHE A 13 12.18 6.54 -4.09
CA PHE A 13 12.79 7.32 -3.01
C PHE A 13 13.87 8.28 -3.52
N GLN A 14 14.65 7.86 -4.52
CA GLN A 14 15.59 8.74 -5.22
C GLN A 14 14.88 9.94 -5.86
N SER A 15 13.73 9.72 -6.50
CA SER A 15 12.95 10.81 -7.09
C SER A 15 12.43 11.83 -6.07
N LEU A 16 12.38 11.45 -4.79
CA LEU A 16 11.97 12.29 -3.65
C LEU A 16 13.16 12.88 -2.88
N GLY A 17 14.41 12.52 -3.21
CA GLY A 17 15.60 12.91 -2.46
C GLY A 17 15.65 12.31 -1.04
N LEU A 18 15.19 11.06 -0.91
CA LEU A 18 15.04 10.31 0.35
C LEU A 18 15.85 9.00 0.36
N GLU A 19 16.77 8.81 -0.59
CA GLU A 19 17.63 7.63 -0.66
C GLU A 19 18.54 7.46 0.58
N ASP A 20 18.87 8.55 1.25
CA ASP A 20 19.59 8.57 2.53
C ASP A 20 18.76 8.05 3.72
N CYS A 21 17.46 7.85 3.52
CA CYS A 21 16.55 7.29 4.51
C CYS A 21 16.35 5.77 4.35
N LEU A 22 17.16 5.10 3.52
CA LEU A 22 17.16 3.65 3.35
C LEU A 22 18.29 3.03 4.19
N ASP A 23 17.97 2.10 5.09
CA ASP A 23 18.99 1.42 5.90
C ASP A 23 19.63 0.21 5.19
N LYS A 24 18.93 -0.37 4.23
CA LYS A 24 19.43 -1.45 3.37
C LYS A 24 18.76 -1.40 2.01
N THR A 25 19.53 -1.64 0.97
CA THR A 25 19.07 -1.79 -0.42
C THR A 25 19.54 -3.11 -1.00
N TRP A 26 18.73 -3.69 -1.86
CA TRP A 26 19.07 -4.84 -2.68
C TRP A 26 18.95 -4.44 -4.15
N PRO A 27 19.98 -4.69 -4.99
CA PRO A 27 19.96 -4.31 -6.40
C PRO A 27 18.87 -5.01 -7.20
N MET A 28 18.34 -6.14 -6.72
CA MET A 28 17.39 -6.96 -7.45
C MET A 28 16.30 -7.53 -6.53
N THR A 29 15.12 -7.75 -7.11
CA THR A 29 14.03 -8.46 -6.42
C THR A 29 13.75 -9.80 -7.08
N THR A 30 13.29 -10.77 -6.30
CA THR A 30 12.95 -12.11 -6.79
C THR A 30 11.55 -12.53 -6.39
N ILE A 31 10.93 -13.35 -7.25
CA ILE A 31 9.60 -13.92 -7.05
C ILE A 31 9.65 -15.42 -7.28
N PHE A 32 8.94 -16.16 -6.42
CA PHE A 32 8.73 -17.60 -6.52
C PHE A 32 7.24 -17.91 -6.63
N LEU A 33 6.83 -18.57 -7.71
CA LEU A 33 5.41 -18.80 -8.05
C LEU A 33 4.99 -20.28 -7.97
N GLY A 34 5.77 -21.12 -7.30
CA GLY A 34 5.45 -22.54 -7.13
C GLY A 34 5.93 -23.46 -8.25
N ASP A 35 6.43 -22.91 -9.35
CA ASP A 35 7.32 -23.63 -10.26
C ASP A 35 8.76 -23.59 -9.71
N GLN A 36 9.62 -24.52 -10.13
CA GLN A 36 11.03 -24.54 -9.72
C GLN A 36 11.85 -23.39 -10.35
N ARG A 37 11.19 -22.35 -10.88
CA ARG A 37 11.83 -21.24 -11.58
C ARG A 37 11.74 -19.98 -10.74
N THR A 38 12.88 -19.39 -10.47
CA THR A 38 12.98 -18.04 -9.90
C THR A 38 12.72 -17.03 -11.00
N LYS A 39 11.81 -16.07 -10.77
CA LYS A 39 11.71 -14.87 -11.60
C LYS A 39 12.55 -13.77 -10.95
N TYR A 40 13.45 -13.19 -11.73
CA TYR A 40 14.28 -12.06 -11.34
C TYR A 40 13.66 -10.79 -11.91
N LEU A 41 13.42 -9.82 -11.03
CA LEU A 41 12.93 -8.51 -11.37
C LEU A 41 14.09 -7.52 -11.22
N ASP A 42 14.51 -6.97 -12.36
CA ASP A 42 15.58 -5.99 -12.45
C ASP A 42 15.09 -4.60 -12.00
N ARG A 43 14.71 -4.51 -10.71
CA ARG A 43 14.33 -3.28 -10.03
C ARG A 43 14.81 -3.33 -8.58
N PRO A 44 15.71 -2.43 -8.17
CA PRO A 44 16.20 -2.36 -6.80
C PRO A 44 15.11 -2.04 -5.78
N TYR A 45 15.22 -2.63 -4.60
CA TYR A 45 14.30 -2.43 -3.48
C TYR A 45 15.07 -2.03 -2.23
N GLY A 46 14.44 -1.24 -1.36
CA GLY A 46 15.05 -0.76 -0.14
C GLY A 46 14.10 -0.88 1.06
N ARG A 47 14.69 -1.09 2.24
CA ARG A 47 13.98 -0.94 3.51
C ARG A 47 14.21 0.46 4.04
N VAL A 48 13.12 1.09 4.46
CA VAL A 48 13.11 2.46 4.98
C VAL A 48 13.57 2.44 6.43
N ASN A 49 14.59 3.24 6.73
CA ASN A 49 14.92 3.60 8.08
C ASN A 49 13.87 4.57 8.62
N ARG A 50 12.92 4.01 9.39
CA ARG A 50 11.77 4.75 9.93
C ARG A 50 12.17 5.92 10.81
N LYS A 51 13.26 5.76 11.57
CA LYS A 51 13.76 6.79 12.48
C LYS A 51 14.35 7.94 11.70
N ASP A 52 15.19 7.66 10.71
CA ASP A 52 15.86 8.69 9.92
C ASP A 52 14.87 9.43 9.03
N LEU A 53 13.93 8.71 8.38
CA LEU A 53 12.86 9.34 7.62
C LEU A 53 12.01 10.27 8.50
N LYS A 54 11.55 9.80 9.67
CA LYS A 54 10.73 10.63 10.58
C LYS A 54 11.52 11.84 11.09
N THR A 55 12.77 11.63 11.50
CA THR A 55 13.66 12.70 11.98
C THR A 55 13.86 13.76 10.91
N LYS A 56 14.19 13.35 9.68
CA LYS A 56 14.41 14.25 8.54
C LYS A 56 13.16 15.07 8.22
N LEU A 57 11.98 14.43 8.19
CA LEU A 57 10.72 15.13 7.94
C LEU A 57 10.39 16.15 9.05
N ILE A 58 10.52 15.77 10.32
CA ILE A 58 10.28 16.68 11.45
C ILE A 58 11.27 17.86 11.44
N GLN A 59 12.56 17.59 11.25
CA GLN A 59 13.59 18.64 11.18
C GLN A 59 13.30 19.62 10.04
N LYS A 60 12.96 19.13 8.84
CA LYS A 60 12.55 19.99 7.73
C LYS A 60 11.32 20.83 8.09
N SER A 61 10.31 20.26 8.73
CA SER A 61 9.13 21.01 9.18
C SER A 61 9.48 22.12 10.17
N VAL A 62 10.30 21.83 11.19
CA VAL A 62 10.74 22.82 12.19
C VAL A 62 11.54 23.95 11.54
N LEU A 63 12.48 23.61 10.64
CA LEU A 63 13.28 24.60 9.91
C LEU A 63 12.44 25.54 9.03
N ASN A 64 11.27 25.07 8.59
CA ASN A 64 10.30 25.87 7.82
C ASN A 64 9.20 26.49 8.70
N GLY A 65 9.39 26.55 10.02
CA GLY A 65 8.50 27.27 10.94
C GLY A 65 7.23 26.52 11.35
N VAL A 66 7.12 25.23 11.07
CA VAL A 66 5.98 24.41 11.54
C VAL A 66 6.02 24.29 13.06
N LYS A 67 4.89 24.61 13.70
CA LYS A 67 4.70 24.44 15.15
C LYS A 67 4.07 23.08 15.43
N PHE A 68 4.62 22.36 16.39
CA PHE A 68 4.11 21.08 16.85
C PHE A 68 3.40 21.26 18.19
N PHE A 69 2.22 20.67 18.31
CA PHE A 69 1.41 20.64 19.53
C PHE A 69 1.17 19.18 19.91
N GLU A 70 1.46 18.82 21.16
CA GLU A 70 1.26 17.47 21.68
C GLU A 70 -0.08 17.38 22.42
N SER A 71 -1.16 17.23 21.65
CA SER A 71 -2.50 17.01 22.18
C SER A 71 -3.35 16.23 21.18
N LYS A 72 -4.39 15.55 21.67
CA LYS A 72 -5.32 14.81 20.82
C LYS A 72 -6.48 15.73 20.42
N VAL A 73 -6.70 15.84 19.12
CA VAL A 73 -7.89 16.49 18.58
C VAL A 73 -9.11 15.62 18.85
N TRP A 74 -10.15 16.18 19.46
CA TRP A 74 -11.41 15.47 19.71
C TRP A 74 -12.57 16.01 18.87
N ASN A 75 -12.51 17.26 18.42
CA ASN A 75 -13.52 17.85 17.54
C ASN A 75 -12.92 18.90 16.59
N ILE A 76 -13.61 19.13 15.47
CA ILE A 76 -13.28 20.17 14.50
C ILE A 76 -14.59 20.90 14.16
N GLU A 77 -14.60 22.20 14.40
CA GLU A 77 -15.73 23.06 14.04
C GLU A 77 -15.38 23.85 12.78
N HIS A 78 -16.30 23.87 11.82
CA HIS A 78 -16.10 24.56 10.55
C HIS A 78 -17.00 25.79 10.45
N HIS A 79 -16.39 26.90 10.07
CA HIS A 79 -17.05 28.13 9.64
C HIS A 79 -16.70 28.41 8.16
N GLU A 80 -17.29 29.45 7.57
CA GLU A 80 -17.14 29.72 6.13
C GLU A 80 -15.67 29.90 5.69
N PHE A 81 -14.85 30.54 6.54
CA PHE A 81 -13.46 30.90 6.20
C PHE A 81 -12.41 30.46 7.24
N GLU A 82 -12.85 29.77 8.28
CA GLU A 82 -12.03 29.34 9.41
C GLU A 82 -12.52 27.98 9.93
N SER A 83 -11.61 27.19 10.44
CA SER A 83 -11.91 26.00 11.23
C SER A 83 -11.24 26.11 12.59
N VAL A 84 -11.93 25.64 13.62
CA VAL A 84 -11.43 25.58 15.00
C VAL A 84 -11.23 24.12 15.36
N VAL A 85 -9.98 23.76 15.66
CA VAL A 85 -9.57 22.43 16.09
C VAL A 85 -9.55 22.42 17.62
N LEU A 86 -10.39 21.59 18.22
CA LEU A 86 -10.53 21.46 19.66
C LEU A 86 -9.74 20.27 20.17
N CYS A 87 -8.84 20.53 21.11
CA CYS A 87 -7.92 19.53 21.67
C CYS A 87 -8.34 19.11 23.09
N GLU A 88 -7.97 17.89 23.51
CA GLU A 88 -8.39 17.30 24.80
C GLU A 88 -7.85 18.06 26.02
N ASP A 89 -6.73 18.78 25.87
CA ASP A 89 -6.13 19.65 26.87
C ASP A 89 -6.77 21.06 26.95
N GLY A 90 -7.85 21.30 26.20
CA GLY A 90 -8.57 22.57 26.15
C GLY A 90 -7.94 23.61 25.21
N VAL A 91 -6.86 23.26 24.50
CA VAL A 91 -6.27 24.14 23.48
C VAL A 91 -7.18 24.21 22.26
N GLU A 92 -7.40 25.44 21.78
CA GLU A 92 -8.10 25.71 20.53
C GLU A 92 -7.12 26.23 19.48
N LEU A 93 -7.08 25.58 18.32
CA LEU A 93 -6.24 26.00 17.20
C LEU A 93 -7.12 26.44 16.04
N LYS A 94 -6.90 27.65 15.54
CA LYS A 94 -7.64 28.22 14.42
C LYS A 94 -6.82 28.13 13.13
N GLY A 95 -7.47 27.76 12.03
CA GLY A 95 -6.81 27.64 10.74
C GLY A 95 -7.79 27.80 9.57
N SER A 96 -7.26 28.14 8.39
CA SER A 96 -8.10 28.22 7.17
C SER A 96 -8.43 26.87 6.58
N LEU A 97 -7.59 25.87 6.82
CA LEU A 97 -7.71 24.51 6.32
C LEU A 97 -7.27 23.54 7.43
N VAL A 98 -7.99 22.44 7.60
CA VAL A 98 -7.55 21.32 8.43
C VAL A 98 -7.19 20.16 7.52
N VAL A 99 -5.97 19.63 7.68
CA VAL A 99 -5.50 18.44 6.97
C VAL A 99 -5.38 17.28 7.95
N ASP A 100 -6.25 16.29 7.81
CA ASP A 100 -6.24 15.09 8.63
C ASP A 100 -5.30 14.02 8.04
N ALA A 101 -4.17 13.81 8.71
CA ALA A 101 -3.18 12.78 8.40
C ALA A 101 -3.13 11.65 9.46
N SER A 102 -4.22 11.43 10.22
CA SER A 102 -4.29 10.46 11.33
C SER A 102 -4.35 8.98 10.90
N GLY A 103 -4.46 8.71 9.60
CA GLY A 103 -4.59 7.36 9.04
C GLY A 103 -5.97 6.76 9.27
N PHE A 104 -6.13 5.44 9.05
CA PHE A 104 -7.43 4.74 8.89
C PHE A 104 -8.48 4.92 10.00
N ARG A 105 -8.10 5.45 11.17
CA ARG A 105 -8.96 5.61 12.35
C ARG A 105 -9.52 7.02 12.52
N SER A 106 -9.38 7.88 11.52
CA SER A 106 -9.97 9.21 11.55
C SER A 106 -11.49 9.16 11.79
N PRO A 107 -12.00 9.91 12.79
CA PRO A 107 -13.42 10.16 12.96
C PRO A 107 -13.92 11.41 12.20
N PHE A 108 -13.03 12.19 11.59
CA PHE A 108 -13.33 13.53 11.05
C PHE A 108 -13.65 13.53 9.55
N VAL A 109 -13.56 12.35 8.90
CA VAL A 109 -13.69 12.24 7.45
C VAL A 109 -14.97 11.51 7.09
N GLU A 110 -15.77 12.17 6.26
CA GLU A 110 -17.06 11.68 5.80
C GLU A 110 -16.94 10.80 4.56
N PHE A 111 -17.83 9.81 4.45
CA PHE A 111 -17.93 8.87 3.33
C PHE A 111 -19.40 8.69 2.94
N ASN A 112 -19.71 8.82 1.64
CA ASN A 112 -21.07 8.60 1.11
C ASN A 112 -21.42 7.12 0.87
N GLU A 113 -20.41 6.24 0.81
CA GLU A 113 -20.58 4.81 0.58
C GLU A 113 -20.15 4.00 1.81
N PRO A 114 -20.82 2.89 2.14
CA PRO A 114 -20.37 1.97 3.18
C PRO A 114 -18.95 1.45 2.91
N LYS A 115 -18.11 1.43 3.93
CA LYS A 115 -16.75 0.89 3.84
C LYS A 115 -16.81 -0.64 3.65
N ASN A 116 -16.32 -1.11 2.51
CA ASN A 116 -16.14 -2.54 2.22
C ASN A 116 -14.73 -2.81 1.65
N PRO A 117 -13.65 -2.55 2.41
CA PRO A 117 -12.30 -2.76 1.92
C PRO A 117 -11.96 -4.25 1.81
N GLY A 118 -10.94 -4.58 1.02
CA GLY A 118 -10.17 -5.81 1.23
C GLY A 118 -9.17 -5.58 2.37
N TYR A 119 -8.60 -6.65 2.92
CA TYR A 119 -7.60 -6.52 3.98
C TYR A 119 -6.33 -7.27 3.61
N GLN A 120 -5.20 -6.58 3.66
CA GLN A 120 -3.89 -7.20 3.75
C GLN A 120 -3.54 -7.38 5.22
N ILE A 121 -3.08 -8.57 5.60
CA ILE A 121 -2.61 -8.86 6.96
C ILE A 121 -1.29 -9.60 6.89
N ALA A 122 -0.34 -9.20 7.73
CA ALA A 122 0.98 -9.80 7.76
C ALA A 122 1.52 -9.96 9.17
N HIS A 123 2.41 -10.94 9.33
CA HIS A 123 3.25 -11.11 10.50
C HIS A 123 4.71 -11.02 10.07
N GLY A 124 5.41 -9.99 10.55
CA GLY A 124 6.82 -9.75 10.25
C GLY A 124 7.69 -9.90 11.50
N ILE A 125 8.93 -10.33 11.30
CA ILE A 125 10.00 -10.29 12.30
C ILE A 125 11.30 -9.83 11.67
N LEU A 126 12.06 -8.98 12.35
CA LEU A 126 13.51 -8.85 12.15
C LEU A 126 14.20 -9.75 13.17
N ALA A 127 14.98 -10.71 12.71
CA ALA A 127 15.55 -11.73 13.59
C ALA A 127 17.01 -12.03 13.29
N GLU A 128 17.75 -12.31 14.36
CA GLU A 128 19.00 -13.04 14.29
C GLU A 128 18.71 -14.53 14.23
N VAL A 129 19.32 -15.20 13.27
CA VAL A 129 19.15 -16.62 12.97
C VAL A 129 20.49 -17.34 13.01
N GLU A 130 20.48 -18.68 13.00
CA GLU A 130 21.71 -19.45 12.77
C GLU A 130 22.26 -19.19 11.36
N GLU A 131 21.41 -19.37 10.36
CA GLU A 131 21.65 -19.10 8.95
C GLU A 131 20.30 -19.00 8.22
N HIS A 132 20.29 -18.52 6.99
CA HIS A 132 19.12 -18.52 6.11
C HIS A 132 19.50 -18.80 4.65
N PRO A 133 18.58 -19.34 3.83
CA PRO A 133 18.89 -19.74 2.45
C PRO A 133 18.80 -18.60 1.41
N PHE A 134 18.52 -17.36 1.82
CA PHE A 134 18.30 -16.24 0.90
C PHE A 134 19.60 -15.52 0.52
N ASP A 135 19.70 -15.12 -0.74
CA ASP A 135 20.84 -14.36 -1.29
C ASP A 135 20.92 -12.94 -0.68
N LEU A 136 22.12 -12.50 -0.26
CA LEU A 136 22.31 -11.18 0.37
C LEU A 136 22.18 -9.99 -0.58
N ASP A 137 22.29 -10.22 -1.89
CA ASP A 137 22.17 -9.20 -2.95
C ASP A 137 20.75 -9.12 -3.54
N LYS A 138 19.79 -9.88 -3.01
CA LYS A 138 18.40 -9.91 -3.50
C LYS A 138 17.40 -9.80 -2.38
N MET A 139 16.28 -9.15 -2.67
CA MET A 139 15.10 -9.15 -1.83
C MET A 139 14.05 -10.07 -2.42
N VAL A 140 13.47 -10.96 -1.61
CA VAL A 140 12.34 -11.79 -2.04
C VAL A 140 11.07 -10.97 -1.88
N LEU A 141 10.52 -10.52 -3.01
CA LEU A 141 9.29 -9.74 -3.06
C LEU A 141 8.09 -10.63 -2.81
N MET A 142 8.01 -11.80 -3.43
CA MET A 142 6.89 -12.71 -3.17
C MET A 142 7.33 -14.16 -3.32
N ASP A 143 7.29 -14.92 -2.22
CA ASP A 143 7.41 -16.38 -2.27
C ASP A 143 6.05 -17.05 -1.99
N TRP A 144 5.38 -17.43 -3.08
CA TRP A 144 4.09 -18.11 -3.07
C TRP A 144 4.20 -19.63 -2.94
N ARG A 145 5.39 -20.22 -2.76
CA ARG A 145 5.55 -21.68 -2.59
C ARG A 145 4.88 -22.15 -1.30
N ASP A 146 4.26 -23.33 -1.35
CA ASP A 146 3.44 -23.90 -0.26
C ASP A 146 3.93 -25.27 0.23
N ASP A 147 5.12 -25.72 -0.21
CA ASP A 147 5.67 -27.04 0.14
C ASP A 147 5.83 -27.23 1.66
N HIS A 148 6.10 -26.13 2.37
CA HIS A 148 6.17 -26.09 3.83
C HIS A 148 4.87 -26.49 4.55
N LEU A 149 3.73 -26.53 3.84
CA LEU A 149 2.44 -26.95 4.38
C LEU A 149 2.12 -28.43 4.09
N GLY A 150 3.03 -29.19 3.46
CA GLY A 150 2.81 -30.59 3.09
C GLY A 150 2.37 -31.50 4.24
N ASN A 151 2.87 -31.24 5.46
CA ASN A 151 2.57 -32.01 6.67
C ASN A 151 1.35 -31.51 7.46
N GLY A 152 0.65 -30.49 6.95
CA GLY A 152 -0.50 -29.86 7.62
C GLY A 152 -1.71 -29.77 6.70
N PRO A 153 -2.50 -30.84 6.51
CA PRO A 153 -3.55 -30.89 5.50
C PRO A 153 -4.62 -29.80 5.69
N VAL A 154 -4.95 -29.44 6.93
CA VAL A 154 -5.87 -28.34 7.24
C VAL A 154 -5.29 -26.99 6.82
N LEU A 155 -4.06 -26.68 7.24
CA LEU A 155 -3.38 -25.43 6.85
C LEU A 155 -3.19 -25.34 5.34
N ARG A 156 -2.84 -26.45 4.68
CA ARG A 156 -2.68 -26.52 3.22
C ARG A 156 -4.00 -26.28 2.50
N GLY A 157 -5.09 -26.91 2.97
CA GLY A 157 -6.43 -26.71 2.42
C GLY A 157 -6.90 -25.25 2.55
N ASN A 158 -6.62 -24.61 3.70
CA ASN A 158 -6.94 -23.20 3.89
C ASN A 158 -6.05 -22.28 3.04
N ASN A 159 -4.75 -22.56 2.95
CA ASN A 159 -3.81 -21.80 2.11
C ASN A 159 -4.18 -21.90 0.63
N ASN A 160 -4.69 -23.03 0.17
CA ASN A 160 -5.16 -23.13 -1.21
C ASN A 160 -6.31 -22.14 -1.48
N LYS A 161 -7.20 -21.88 -0.51
CA LYS A 161 -8.35 -20.97 -0.66
C LYS A 161 -7.98 -19.50 -0.44
N LEU A 162 -7.21 -19.21 0.62
CA LEU A 162 -6.75 -17.87 1.00
C LEU A 162 -5.24 -17.94 1.18
N PRO A 163 -4.46 -17.79 0.10
CA PRO A 163 -3.02 -18.01 0.13
C PRO A 163 -2.27 -16.88 0.82
N THR A 164 -1.14 -17.23 1.43
CA THR A 164 -0.13 -16.27 1.90
C THR A 164 1.16 -16.46 1.11
N PHE A 165 2.02 -15.45 1.17
CA PHE A 165 3.36 -15.46 0.60
C PHE A 165 4.36 -14.89 1.61
N LEU A 166 5.64 -15.17 1.41
CA LEU A 166 6.73 -14.62 2.23
C LEU A 166 7.42 -13.45 1.52
N TYR A 167 7.64 -12.35 2.24
CA TYR A 167 8.68 -11.36 2.00
C TYR A 167 9.96 -11.75 2.75
N ALA A 168 11.12 -11.64 2.11
CA ALA A 168 12.41 -11.86 2.78
C ALA A 168 13.43 -10.79 2.39
N MET A 169 14.00 -10.14 3.40
CA MET A 169 14.95 -9.03 3.29
C MET A 169 16.20 -9.37 4.09
N PRO A 170 17.20 -10.05 3.47
CA PRO A 170 18.41 -10.46 4.15
C PRO A 170 19.38 -9.28 4.34
N PHE A 171 19.74 -9.00 5.60
CA PHE A 171 20.69 -7.94 5.96
C PHE A 171 22.12 -8.46 5.97
N ASP A 172 22.30 -9.67 6.51
CA ASP A 172 23.53 -10.46 6.62
C ASP A 172 23.15 -11.95 6.68
N SER A 173 24.11 -12.86 6.51
CA SER A 173 24.00 -14.32 6.62
C SER A 173 23.21 -14.82 7.84
N ASN A 174 23.20 -14.06 8.94
CA ASN A 174 22.53 -14.39 10.19
C ASN A 174 21.49 -13.34 10.65
N LEU A 175 21.19 -12.34 9.83
CA LEU A 175 20.26 -11.25 10.16
C LEU A 175 19.29 -11.01 9.01
N ILE A 176 17.99 -11.21 9.25
CA ILE A 176 16.99 -11.17 8.19
C ILE A 176 15.64 -10.65 8.69
N PHE A 177 14.98 -9.86 7.85
CA PHE A 177 13.56 -9.56 8.03
C PHE A 177 12.72 -10.53 7.18
N LEU A 178 11.73 -11.15 7.81
CA LEU A 178 10.83 -12.14 7.23
C LEU A 178 9.40 -11.74 7.52
N GLU A 179 8.52 -11.76 6.53
CA GLU A 179 7.12 -11.41 6.73
C GLU A 179 6.18 -12.32 5.93
N GLU A 180 5.36 -13.11 6.62
CA GLU A 180 4.30 -13.90 6.00
C GLU A 180 3.06 -13.04 5.83
N THR A 181 2.58 -12.89 4.60
CA THR A 181 1.56 -11.92 4.21
C THR A 181 0.41 -12.57 3.46
N SER A 182 -0.82 -12.27 3.87
CA SER A 182 -2.02 -12.47 3.06
C SER A 182 -2.23 -11.22 2.21
N LEU A 183 -1.99 -11.30 0.90
CA LEU A 183 -2.02 -10.15 -0.01
C LEU A 183 -3.31 -9.35 0.11
N VAL A 184 -4.45 -10.03 -0.07
CA VAL A 184 -5.78 -9.45 0.11
C VAL A 184 -6.78 -10.55 0.46
N SER A 185 -7.62 -10.31 1.46
CA SER A 185 -8.75 -11.17 1.76
C SER A 185 -9.96 -10.35 2.24
N ARG A 186 -11.15 -10.92 2.03
CA ARG A 186 -12.41 -10.37 2.55
C ARG A 186 -13.33 -11.55 2.92
N PRO A 187 -13.58 -11.83 4.21
CA PRO A 187 -13.08 -11.13 5.41
C PRO A 187 -11.55 -11.27 5.62
N VAL A 188 -11.00 -10.56 6.60
CA VAL A 188 -9.58 -10.62 6.97
C VAL A 188 -9.17 -12.05 7.38
N LEU A 189 -8.01 -12.52 6.91
CA LEU A 189 -7.46 -13.81 7.33
C LEU A 189 -7.07 -13.75 8.81
N SER A 190 -7.25 -14.87 9.53
CA SER A 190 -6.87 -14.96 10.94
C SER A 190 -5.37 -14.70 11.13
N TYR A 191 -5.03 -13.76 12.02
CA TYR A 191 -3.63 -13.48 12.37
C TYR A 191 -2.93 -14.72 12.92
N THR A 192 -3.63 -15.55 13.70
CA THR A 192 -3.09 -16.81 14.23
C THR A 192 -2.71 -17.76 13.10
N GLU A 193 -3.51 -17.82 12.03
CA GLU A 193 -3.21 -18.67 10.88
C GLU A 193 -1.99 -18.17 10.10
N VAL A 194 -1.86 -16.85 9.91
CA VAL A 194 -0.65 -16.25 9.31
C VAL A 194 0.60 -16.65 10.10
N LYS A 195 0.57 -16.54 11.45
CA LYS A 195 1.69 -16.97 12.31
C LYS A 195 2.00 -18.47 12.17
N GLN A 196 0.98 -19.32 12.12
CA GLN A 196 1.16 -20.77 11.96
C GLN A 196 1.83 -21.11 10.63
N ARG A 197 1.44 -20.44 9.54
CA ARG A 197 2.07 -20.61 8.22
C ARG A 197 3.52 -20.14 8.23
N MET A 198 3.81 -19.00 8.85
CA MET A 198 5.19 -18.53 9.04
C MET A 198 6.03 -19.56 9.80
N VAL A 199 5.55 -20.09 10.92
CA VAL A 199 6.26 -21.13 11.70
C VAL A 199 6.53 -22.38 10.87
N ALA A 200 5.53 -22.85 10.11
CA ALA A 200 5.71 -23.99 9.21
C ALA A 200 6.77 -23.71 8.14
N ARG A 201 6.78 -22.49 7.57
CA ARG A 201 7.77 -22.06 6.58
C ARG A 201 9.18 -21.98 7.15
N LEU A 202 9.38 -21.34 8.30
CA LEU A 202 10.69 -21.25 8.95
C LEU A 202 11.28 -22.64 9.23
N ARG A 203 10.45 -23.56 9.75
CA ARG A 203 10.86 -24.96 9.98
C ARG A 203 11.26 -25.65 8.67
N HIS A 204 10.47 -25.49 7.62
CA HIS A 204 10.74 -26.09 6.32
C HIS A 204 12.04 -25.56 5.68
N LEU A 205 12.32 -24.27 5.84
CA LEU A 205 13.54 -23.63 5.36
C LEU A 205 14.76 -23.87 6.27
N GLY A 206 14.60 -24.57 7.40
CA GLY A 206 15.67 -24.79 8.37
C GLY A 206 16.10 -23.53 9.15
N ILE A 207 15.33 -22.44 9.09
CA ILE A 207 15.68 -21.17 9.74
C ILE A 207 15.43 -21.29 11.24
N LYS A 208 16.52 -21.33 12.02
CA LYS A 208 16.46 -21.33 13.49
C LYS A 208 16.67 -19.92 14.03
N VAL A 209 15.61 -19.35 14.60
CA VAL A 209 15.63 -18.02 15.21
C VAL A 209 16.34 -18.07 16.57
N LYS A 210 17.41 -17.29 16.71
CA LYS A 210 18.11 -17.09 17.99
C LYS A 210 17.47 -15.98 18.81
N ARG A 211 17.17 -14.85 18.15
CA ARG A 211 16.62 -13.66 18.79
C ARG A 211 15.74 -12.89 17.80
N VAL A 212 14.55 -12.49 18.25
CA VAL A 212 13.71 -11.53 17.53
C VAL A 212 14.08 -10.13 18.02
N ILE A 213 14.51 -9.26 17.10
CA ILE A 213 14.88 -7.87 17.36
C ILE A 213 13.64 -6.98 17.26
N GLU A 214 12.81 -7.21 16.24
CA GLU A 214 11.54 -6.52 16.03
C GLU A 214 10.47 -7.54 15.65
N ASP A 215 9.24 -7.35 16.13
CA ASP A 215 8.06 -8.04 15.63
C ASP A 215 7.01 -7.03 15.14
N GLU A 216 6.26 -7.40 14.11
CA GLU A 216 5.18 -6.57 13.61
C GLU A 216 3.93 -7.36 13.23
N LYS A 217 2.81 -6.67 13.41
CA LYS A 217 1.50 -7.03 12.88
C LYS A 217 1.03 -5.92 11.98
N CYS A 218 1.04 -6.17 10.67
CA CYS A 218 0.52 -5.24 9.70
C CYS A 218 -0.94 -5.58 9.38
N LEU A 219 -1.83 -4.58 9.38
CA LEU A 219 -3.21 -4.71 8.91
C LEU A 219 -3.56 -3.47 8.08
N ILE A 220 -3.72 -3.67 6.77
CA ILE A 220 -3.95 -2.59 5.81
C ILE A 220 -5.33 -2.80 5.17
N PRO A 221 -6.31 -1.94 5.46
CA PRO A 221 -7.50 -1.79 4.63
C PRO A 221 -7.09 -1.36 3.22
N MET A 222 -7.43 -2.17 2.24
CA MET A 222 -7.12 -1.94 0.83
C MET A 222 -8.39 -1.63 0.04
N GLY A 223 -8.27 -0.67 -0.88
CA GLY A 223 -9.40 -0.20 -1.65
C GLY A 223 -10.41 0.55 -0.79
N GLY A 224 -11.69 0.16 -0.86
CA GLY A 224 -12.78 0.91 -0.26
C GLY A 224 -13.15 2.20 -1.02
N PRO A 225 -14.23 2.89 -0.60
CA PRO A 225 -14.64 4.14 -1.22
C PRO A 225 -13.63 5.24 -0.94
N LEU A 226 -13.58 6.22 -1.85
CA LEU A 226 -12.95 7.51 -1.53
C LEU A 226 -13.81 8.24 -0.48
N PRO A 227 -13.21 9.15 0.31
CA PRO A 227 -13.97 10.08 1.13
C PRO A 227 -14.93 10.91 0.27
N THR A 228 -15.93 11.54 0.89
CA THR A 228 -16.80 12.51 0.20
C THR A 228 -15.96 13.67 -0.31
N ILE A 229 -16.03 13.96 -1.60
CA ILE A 229 -15.22 15.00 -2.24
C ILE A 229 -16.14 16.01 -2.95
N PRO A 230 -16.04 17.32 -2.67
CA PRO A 230 -15.24 17.94 -1.60
C PRO A 230 -15.91 17.87 -0.22
N GLN A 231 -15.12 18.00 0.84
CA GLN A 231 -15.58 18.24 2.23
C GLN A 231 -14.61 19.20 2.95
N SER A 232 -15.00 19.74 4.10
CA SER A 232 -14.22 20.78 4.81
C SER A 232 -12.90 20.27 5.40
N VAL A 233 -12.89 19.05 5.95
CA VAL A 233 -11.63 18.38 6.37
C VAL A 233 -10.98 17.76 5.14
N LEU A 234 -9.79 18.22 4.78
CA LEU A 234 -8.99 17.52 3.78
C LEU A 234 -8.30 16.35 4.46
N CYS A 235 -8.51 15.12 4.03
CA CYS A 235 -7.71 14.01 4.54
C CYS A 235 -6.53 13.70 3.62
N HIS A 236 -5.44 13.20 4.20
CA HIS A 236 -4.24 12.80 3.47
C HIS A 236 -3.70 11.44 3.95
N GLY A 237 -3.02 10.71 3.07
CA GLY A 237 -2.52 9.37 3.38
C GLY A 237 -3.61 8.28 3.34
N ALA A 238 -3.61 7.39 4.33
CA ALA A 238 -4.43 6.17 4.32
C ALA A 238 -5.95 6.45 4.25
N THR A 239 -6.46 7.40 5.03
CA THR A 239 -7.90 7.75 5.03
C THR A 239 -8.33 8.45 3.75
N ALA A 240 -7.40 9.10 3.04
CA ALA A 240 -7.64 9.68 1.74
C ALA A 240 -7.71 8.64 0.62
N GLY A 241 -7.53 7.34 0.91
CA GLY A 241 -7.57 6.29 -0.09
C GLY A 241 -6.31 6.23 -0.97
N LEU A 242 -5.18 6.77 -0.50
CA LEU A 242 -3.88 6.72 -1.20
C LEU A 242 -3.19 5.36 -1.10
N VAL A 243 -3.73 4.42 -0.33
CA VAL A 243 -3.25 3.04 -0.29
C VAL A 243 -3.57 2.37 -1.62
N HIS A 244 -2.55 1.83 -2.29
CA HIS A 244 -2.72 1.10 -3.54
C HIS A 244 -3.63 -0.12 -3.33
N PRO A 245 -4.82 -0.18 -3.94
CA PRO A 245 -5.81 -1.23 -3.65
C PRO A 245 -5.32 -2.66 -3.86
N SER A 246 -4.45 -2.92 -4.84
CA SER A 246 -3.99 -4.29 -5.15
C SER A 246 -2.71 -4.74 -4.45
N THR A 247 -1.94 -3.83 -3.83
CA THR A 247 -0.59 -4.13 -3.33
C THR A 247 -0.39 -3.72 -1.87
N GLY A 248 -1.12 -2.70 -1.39
CA GLY A 248 -0.92 -2.12 -0.06
C GLY A 248 0.17 -1.04 -0.02
N TYR A 249 0.89 -0.79 -1.13
CA TYR A 249 1.88 0.29 -1.19
C TYR A 249 1.25 1.66 -0.99
N MET A 250 1.90 2.50 -0.21
CA MET A 250 1.40 3.85 0.10
C MET A 250 2.47 4.89 0.39
N VAL A 251 3.66 4.52 0.89
CA VAL A 251 4.62 5.48 1.45
C VAL A 251 5.15 6.45 0.38
N ALA A 252 5.79 5.92 -0.67
CA ALA A 252 6.35 6.74 -1.74
C ALA A 252 5.26 7.60 -2.43
N GLN A 253 4.12 6.98 -2.76
CA GLN A 253 2.99 7.67 -3.36
C GLN A 253 2.44 8.80 -2.47
N THR A 254 2.29 8.55 -1.16
CA THR A 254 1.79 9.56 -0.22
C THR A 254 2.75 10.73 -0.13
N LEU A 255 4.07 10.48 -0.05
CA LEU A 255 5.08 11.54 -0.01
C LEU A 255 5.10 12.35 -1.31
N ALA A 256 5.07 11.69 -2.47
CA ALA A 256 5.01 12.37 -3.77
C ALA A 256 3.75 13.25 -3.90
N ARG A 257 2.60 12.76 -3.44
CA ARG A 257 1.34 13.52 -3.43
C ARG A 257 1.35 14.67 -2.42
N SER A 258 2.13 14.55 -1.34
CA SER A 258 2.24 15.61 -0.33
C SER A 258 2.85 16.88 -0.93
N THR A 259 3.88 16.75 -1.77
CA THR A 259 4.53 17.89 -2.44
C THR A 259 3.54 18.63 -3.34
N LEU A 260 2.86 17.89 -4.24
CA LEU A 260 1.85 18.48 -5.13
C LEU A 260 0.71 19.15 -4.36
N LEU A 261 0.27 18.51 -3.28
CA LEU A 261 -0.82 19.03 -2.45
C LEU A 261 -0.40 20.31 -1.72
N ALA A 262 0.83 20.36 -1.20
CA ALA A 262 1.37 21.53 -0.53
C ALA A 262 1.44 22.75 -1.47
N ASP A 263 1.85 22.55 -2.73
CA ASP A 263 1.87 23.61 -3.74
C ASP A 263 0.45 24.17 -3.99
N VAL A 264 -0.55 23.28 -4.16
CA VAL A 264 -1.95 23.69 -4.36
C VAL A 264 -2.49 24.45 -3.13
N ILE A 265 -2.13 24.02 -1.91
CA ILE A 265 -2.51 24.73 -0.69
C ILE A 265 -1.86 26.12 -0.65
N ALA A 266 -0.56 26.21 -0.96
CA ALA A 266 0.17 27.46 -0.96
C ALA A 266 -0.36 28.46 -2.01
N GLU A 267 -0.75 27.98 -3.20
CA GLU A 267 -1.43 28.79 -4.21
C GLU A 267 -2.77 29.36 -3.72
N CYS A 268 -3.55 28.55 -2.99
CA CYS A 268 -4.85 29.00 -2.46
C CYS A 268 -4.68 30.01 -1.33
N LEU A 269 -3.71 29.80 -0.44
CA LEU A 269 -3.48 30.63 0.75
C LEU A 269 -2.44 31.74 0.53
N GLY A 270 -1.96 31.91 -0.70
CA GLY A 270 -0.92 32.88 -1.07
C GLY A 270 -1.37 34.35 -0.96
N SER A 271 -0.39 35.24 -0.98
CA SER A 271 -0.54 36.67 -0.66
C SER A 271 -1.22 37.51 -1.74
N THR A 272 -1.22 37.08 -3.01
CA THR A 272 -1.79 37.86 -4.12
C THR A 272 -3.30 37.69 -4.28
N ARG A 273 -3.81 36.47 -4.07
CA ARG A 273 -5.25 36.18 -4.08
C ARG A 273 -5.56 34.99 -3.17
N MET A 274 -6.07 35.29 -1.99
CA MET A 274 -6.48 34.27 -1.04
C MET A 274 -7.82 33.65 -1.46
N ILE A 275 -7.83 32.34 -1.71
CA ILE A 275 -9.03 31.52 -1.94
C ILE A 275 -9.30 30.76 -0.64
N ARG A 276 -10.51 30.90 -0.10
CA ARG A 276 -10.93 30.29 1.17
C ARG A 276 -12.29 29.60 1.04
N GLY A 277 -12.67 28.88 2.10
CA GLY A 277 -13.96 28.21 2.21
C GLY A 277 -14.16 27.13 1.15
N SER A 278 -15.39 26.99 0.65
CA SER A 278 -15.78 25.94 -0.30
C SER A 278 -14.95 25.92 -1.59
N GLN A 279 -14.58 27.09 -2.12
CA GLN A 279 -13.75 27.19 -3.32
C GLN A 279 -12.34 26.63 -3.09
N MET A 280 -11.77 26.91 -1.91
CA MET A 280 -10.48 26.34 -1.52
C MET A 280 -10.62 24.83 -1.42
N HIS A 281 -11.57 24.32 -0.64
CA HIS A 281 -11.78 22.88 -0.45
C HIS A 281 -11.89 22.15 -1.80
N GLN A 282 -12.68 22.67 -2.74
CA GLN A 282 -12.80 22.10 -4.08
C GLN A 282 -11.45 22.05 -4.81
N ARG A 283 -10.66 23.11 -4.75
CA ARG A 283 -9.34 23.17 -5.40
C ARG A 283 -8.34 22.21 -4.76
N VAL A 284 -8.25 22.17 -3.42
CA VAL A 284 -7.30 21.28 -2.74
C VAL A 284 -7.66 19.80 -2.94
N TRP A 285 -8.95 19.47 -2.86
CA TRP A 285 -9.42 18.11 -3.14
C TRP A 285 -9.18 17.68 -4.59
N ASN A 286 -9.37 18.58 -5.55
CA ASN A 286 -9.03 18.31 -6.95
C ASN A 286 -7.52 18.18 -7.18
N GLY A 287 -6.69 18.83 -6.37
CA GLY A 287 -5.24 18.63 -6.37
C GLY A 287 -4.82 17.23 -5.91
N LEU A 288 -5.49 16.69 -4.88
CA LEU A 288 -5.21 15.34 -4.37
C LEU A 288 -5.81 14.25 -5.26
N TRP A 289 -7.08 14.39 -5.62
CA TRP A 289 -7.87 13.45 -6.41
C TRP A 289 -8.46 14.13 -7.66
N PRO A 290 -7.62 14.45 -8.65
CA PRO A 290 -8.13 14.87 -9.95
C PRO A 290 -8.82 13.68 -10.64
N MET A 291 -9.70 13.98 -11.59
CA MET A 291 -10.61 13.00 -12.20
C MET A 291 -9.86 11.80 -12.82
N ASP A 292 -8.74 12.05 -13.51
CA ASP A 292 -7.90 11.01 -14.11
C ASP A 292 -7.36 10.03 -13.06
N LYS A 293 -7.01 10.51 -11.86
CA LYS A 293 -6.50 9.68 -10.77
C LYS A 293 -7.61 8.91 -10.06
N ARG A 294 -8.82 9.46 -9.96
CA ARG A 294 -10.00 8.70 -9.50
C ARG A 294 -10.32 7.56 -10.47
N CYS A 295 -10.34 7.83 -11.77
CA CYS A 295 -10.52 6.79 -12.78
C CYS A 295 -9.42 5.74 -12.75
N SER A 296 -8.15 6.14 -12.62
CA SER A 296 -7.03 5.19 -12.52
C SER A 296 -7.12 4.33 -11.25
N ARG A 297 -7.59 4.91 -10.13
CA ARG A 297 -7.82 4.17 -8.88
C ARG A 297 -8.84 3.05 -9.05
N GLU A 298 -9.85 3.23 -9.89
CA GLU A 298 -10.86 2.20 -10.15
C GLU A 298 -10.27 0.96 -10.84
N TYR A 299 -9.23 1.12 -11.67
CA TYR A 299 -8.48 -0.03 -12.22
C TYR A 299 -7.69 -0.78 -11.14
N TYR A 300 -7.03 -0.08 -10.23
CA TYR A 300 -6.34 -0.74 -9.11
C TYR A 300 -7.34 -1.45 -8.20
N ARG A 301 -8.51 -0.84 -7.96
CA ARG A 301 -9.60 -1.48 -7.20
C ARG A 301 -10.16 -2.70 -7.93
N PHE A 302 -10.29 -2.65 -9.25
CA PHE A 302 -10.64 -3.81 -10.06
C PHE A 302 -9.61 -4.94 -9.91
N GLY A 303 -8.31 -4.63 -9.99
CA GLY A 303 -7.25 -5.62 -9.75
C GLY A 303 -7.33 -6.28 -8.37
N MET A 304 -7.65 -5.49 -7.33
CA MET A 304 -7.90 -6.02 -5.98
C MET A 304 -9.10 -6.97 -5.94
N GLU A 305 -10.23 -6.57 -6.56
CA GLU A 305 -11.44 -7.41 -6.61
C GLU A 305 -11.23 -8.69 -7.43
N THR A 306 -10.34 -8.67 -8.44
CA THR A 306 -9.89 -9.89 -9.14
C THR A 306 -9.09 -10.80 -8.22
N LEU A 307 -8.09 -10.27 -7.51
CA LEU A 307 -7.24 -11.04 -6.59
C LEU A 307 -8.06 -11.72 -5.48
N LEU A 308 -9.11 -11.05 -4.97
CA LEU A 308 -10.05 -11.60 -3.99
C LEU A 308 -10.80 -12.86 -4.46
N LYS A 309 -10.81 -13.16 -5.76
CA LYS A 309 -11.50 -14.32 -6.35
C LYS A 309 -10.57 -15.47 -6.71
N LEU A 310 -9.25 -15.29 -6.57
CA LEU A 310 -8.27 -16.28 -6.96
C LEU A 310 -7.89 -17.17 -5.77
N ASP A 311 -7.81 -18.47 -6.04
CA ASP A 311 -7.19 -19.44 -5.14
C ASP A 311 -5.66 -19.39 -5.33
N LEU A 312 -4.90 -20.23 -4.62
CA LEU A 312 -3.43 -20.25 -4.75
C LEU A 312 -2.98 -20.52 -6.19
N LYS A 313 -3.63 -21.44 -6.90
CA LYS A 313 -3.28 -21.80 -8.29
C LYS A 313 -3.56 -20.63 -9.24
N GLY A 314 -4.73 -20.01 -9.12
CA GLY A 314 -5.10 -18.82 -9.89
C GLY A 314 -4.15 -17.66 -9.62
N THR A 315 -3.80 -17.43 -8.35
CA THR A 315 -2.88 -16.37 -7.91
C THR A 315 -1.49 -16.55 -8.52
N ARG A 316 -0.92 -17.76 -8.45
CA ARG A 316 0.38 -18.07 -9.07
C ARG A 316 0.38 -17.83 -10.58
N LYS A 317 -0.65 -18.29 -11.30
CA LYS A 317 -0.77 -18.07 -12.74
C LYS A 317 -0.97 -16.59 -13.10
N PHE A 318 -1.76 -15.87 -12.31
CA PHE A 318 -1.97 -14.43 -12.47
C PHE A 318 -0.64 -13.69 -12.35
N PHE A 319 0.12 -13.93 -11.27
CA PHE A 319 1.42 -13.28 -11.08
C PHE A 319 2.44 -13.72 -12.11
N HIS A 320 2.38 -14.96 -12.60
CA HIS A 320 3.24 -15.39 -13.69
C HIS A 320 3.00 -14.54 -14.94
N ALA A 321 1.73 -14.36 -15.34
CA ALA A 321 1.39 -13.51 -16.48
C ALA A 321 1.71 -12.02 -16.23
N PHE A 322 1.46 -11.52 -15.01
CA PHE A 322 1.70 -10.12 -14.64
C PHE A 322 3.17 -9.73 -14.67
N PHE A 323 4.06 -10.58 -14.13
CA PHE A 323 5.50 -10.31 -14.11
C PHE A 323 6.21 -10.70 -15.42
N ASP A 324 5.52 -11.35 -16.36
CA ASP A 324 6.01 -11.58 -17.74
C ASP A 324 5.65 -10.42 -18.69
N LEU A 325 4.87 -9.46 -18.25
CA LEU A 325 4.61 -8.23 -19.02
C LEU A 325 5.89 -7.41 -19.16
N ASP A 326 5.89 -6.53 -20.16
CA ASP A 326 6.92 -5.48 -20.27
C ASP A 326 7.12 -4.79 -18.90
N PRO A 327 8.37 -4.64 -18.44
CA PRO A 327 8.68 -4.01 -17.16
C PRO A 327 8.01 -2.66 -16.93
N TYR A 328 7.79 -1.88 -17.99
CA TYR A 328 7.06 -0.61 -17.92
C TYR A 328 5.70 -0.77 -17.22
N TYR A 329 4.93 -1.79 -17.58
CA TYR A 329 3.57 -1.99 -17.08
C TYR A 329 3.55 -2.44 -15.63
N TRP A 330 4.27 -3.50 -15.26
CA TRP A 330 4.20 -3.98 -13.88
C TRP A 330 4.86 -2.99 -12.91
N GLN A 331 5.97 -2.35 -13.30
CA GLN A 331 6.60 -1.32 -12.47
C GLN A 331 5.69 -0.13 -12.29
N GLY A 332 5.08 0.34 -13.38
CA GLY A 332 4.13 1.45 -13.36
C GLY A 332 2.90 1.14 -12.50
N PHE A 333 2.37 -0.08 -12.59
CA PHE A 333 1.22 -0.51 -11.79
C PHE A 333 1.57 -0.51 -10.30
N LEU A 334 2.64 -1.22 -9.90
CA LEU A 334 3.06 -1.28 -8.49
C LEU A 334 3.34 0.12 -7.90
N SER A 335 3.83 1.05 -8.72
CA SER A 335 4.13 2.43 -8.32
C SER A 335 2.98 3.43 -8.51
N SER A 336 1.78 3.00 -8.94
CA SER A 336 0.66 3.90 -9.27
C SER A 336 1.00 5.02 -10.27
N ARG A 337 1.95 4.77 -11.20
CA ARG A 337 2.42 5.74 -12.19
C ARG A 337 1.63 5.72 -13.50
N LEU A 338 0.98 4.60 -13.82
CA LEU A 338 0.24 4.46 -15.08
C LEU A 338 -0.97 5.38 -15.14
N ASN A 339 -1.21 5.94 -16.33
CA ASN A 339 -2.44 6.62 -16.67
C ASN A 339 -3.55 5.63 -17.09
N ILE A 340 -4.76 6.13 -17.29
CA ILE A 340 -5.93 5.29 -17.59
C ILE A 340 -5.79 4.47 -18.88
N MET A 341 -5.16 5.03 -19.93
CA MET A 341 -4.96 4.34 -21.20
C MET A 341 -3.94 3.21 -21.03
N GLU A 342 -2.85 3.48 -20.30
CA GLU A 342 -1.83 2.48 -19.99
C GLU A 342 -2.38 1.37 -19.10
N LEU A 343 -3.29 1.67 -18.17
CA LEU A 343 -3.98 0.66 -17.37
C LEU A 343 -4.92 -0.20 -18.22
N GLY A 344 -5.57 0.39 -19.22
CA GLY A 344 -6.33 -0.34 -20.24
C GLY A 344 -5.42 -1.28 -21.05
N MET A 345 -4.28 -0.78 -21.53
CA MET A 345 -3.30 -1.56 -22.28
C MET A 345 -2.66 -2.67 -21.43
N LEU A 346 -2.36 -2.40 -20.16
CA LEU A 346 -1.92 -3.41 -19.19
C LEU A 346 -2.97 -4.50 -19.05
N SER A 347 -4.25 -4.14 -18.91
CA SER A 347 -5.34 -5.11 -18.77
C SER A 347 -5.48 -6.01 -19.99
N LEU A 348 -5.38 -5.42 -21.20
CA LEU A 348 -5.40 -6.16 -22.47
C LEU A 348 -4.17 -7.07 -22.61
N SER A 349 -2.98 -6.55 -22.30
CA SER A 349 -1.72 -7.30 -22.37
C SER A 349 -1.70 -8.45 -21.36
N LEU A 350 -2.18 -8.21 -20.14
CA LEU A 350 -2.33 -9.26 -19.13
C LEU A 350 -3.28 -10.35 -19.61
N PHE A 351 -4.42 -9.98 -20.20
CA PHE A 351 -5.36 -10.95 -20.75
C PHE A 351 -4.78 -11.74 -21.92
N SER A 352 -4.00 -11.10 -22.81
CA SER A 352 -3.36 -11.77 -23.95
C SER A 352 -2.21 -12.69 -23.53
N HIS A 353 -1.44 -12.36 -22.50
CA HIS A 353 -0.36 -13.22 -21.99
C HIS A 353 -0.86 -14.28 -21.00
N ALA A 354 -2.05 -14.10 -20.43
CA ALA A 354 -2.65 -15.05 -19.51
C ALA A 354 -2.90 -16.43 -20.17
N SER A 355 -2.63 -17.49 -19.41
CA SER A 355 -2.99 -18.86 -19.80
C SER A 355 -4.51 -18.97 -20.07
N ASN A 356 -4.94 -19.93 -20.91
CA ASN A 356 -6.39 -20.14 -21.16
C ASN A 356 -7.19 -20.32 -19.86
N SER A 357 -6.64 -21.02 -18.87
CA SER A 357 -7.28 -21.16 -17.56
C SER A 357 -7.41 -19.84 -16.80
N THR A 358 -6.40 -18.97 -16.86
CA THR A 358 -6.42 -17.63 -16.26
C THR A 358 -7.40 -16.71 -16.97
N ARG A 359 -7.49 -16.78 -18.31
CA ARG A 359 -8.51 -16.05 -19.08
C ARG A 359 -9.91 -16.48 -18.68
N ILE A 360 -10.15 -17.79 -18.52
CA ILE A 360 -11.42 -18.32 -18.01
C ILE A 360 -11.70 -17.79 -16.61
N ASP A 361 -10.72 -17.80 -15.70
CA ASP A 361 -10.88 -17.22 -14.36
C ASP A 361 -11.28 -15.74 -14.42
N ILE A 362 -10.63 -14.93 -15.25
CA ILE A 362 -10.96 -13.52 -15.44
C ILE A 362 -12.40 -13.36 -15.96
N VAL A 363 -12.75 -14.07 -17.05
CA VAL A 363 -14.07 -13.97 -17.69
C VAL A 363 -15.19 -14.51 -16.82
N THR A 364 -14.95 -15.50 -15.97
CA THR A 364 -16.00 -16.11 -15.14
C THR A 364 -16.11 -15.48 -13.76
N LYS A 365 -15.00 -15.02 -13.16
CA LYS A 365 -14.97 -14.51 -11.78
C LYS A 365 -15.03 -12.99 -11.69
N CYS A 366 -14.66 -12.28 -12.75
CA CYS A 366 -14.57 -10.82 -12.77
C CYS A 366 -15.64 -10.02 -13.57
N PRO A 367 -16.72 -10.59 -14.17
CA PRO A 367 -17.72 -9.77 -14.88
C PRO A 367 -18.34 -8.67 -14.04
N LEU A 368 -18.71 -8.99 -12.78
CA LEU A 368 -19.34 -8.01 -11.90
C LEU A 368 -18.37 -6.91 -11.44
N PRO A 369 -17.14 -7.21 -10.95
CA PRO A 369 -16.13 -6.17 -10.71
C PRO A 369 -15.84 -5.30 -11.94
N TRP A 370 -15.73 -5.90 -13.13
CA TRP A 370 -15.47 -5.18 -14.37
C TRP A 370 -16.64 -4.25 -14.72
N ALA A 371 -17.88 -4.76 -14.70
CA ALA A 371 -19.07 -3.95 -14.97
C ALA A 371 -19.23 -2.80 -13.97
N LYS A 372 -18.89 -3.01 -12.69
CA LYS A 372 -18.89 -1.94 -11.68
C LYS A 372 -17.84 -0.87 -11.99
N MET A 373 -16.62 -1.27 -12.36
CA MET A 373 -15.56 -0.35 -12.75
C MET A 373 -15.99 0.47 -13.97
N VAL A 374 -16.41 -0.18 -15.05
CA VAL A 374 -16.88 0.48 -16.28
C VAL A 374 -18.07 1.39 -15.99
N GLY A 375 -19.04 0.94 -15.20
CA GLY A 375 -20.19 1.75 -14.79
C GLY A 375 -19.76 3.05 -14.09
N LYS A 376 -18.82 2.99 -13.13
CA LYS A 376 -18.30 4.19 -12.46
C LYS A 376 -17.55 5.11 -13.42
N LEU A 377 -16.74 4.57 -14.31
CA LEU A 377 -16.00 5.34 -15.32
C LEU A 377 -16.95 6.08 -16.29
N VAL A 378 -18.04 5.42 -16.72
CA VAL A 378 -19.02 5.99 -17.66
C VAL A 378 -19.91 7.05 -17.01
N THR A 379 -20.35 6.83 -15.77
CA THR A 379 -21.23 7.78 -15.06
C THR A 379 -20.47 8.94 -14.41
N GLY A 380 -19.15 8.87 -14.34
CA GLY A 380 -18.32 9.82 -13.60
C GLY A 380 -18.49 9.73 -12.08
N ALA A 381 -19.11 8.65 -11.57
CA ALA A 381 -19.29 8.40 -10.14
C ALA A 381 -18.02 7.81 -9.49
N VAL A 382 -16.88 8.46 -9.72
CA VAL A 382 -15.53 8.07 -9.27
C VAL A 382 -14.97 8.92 -8.15
#